data_AF-A0A7S0AD12-F1
#
_entry.id   AF-A0A7S0AD12-F1
#
_cell.length_a   1.000
_cell.length_b   1.000
_cell.length_c   1.000
_cell.angle_alpha   90.00
_cell.angle_beta   90.00
_cell.angle_gamma   90.00
#
_symmetry.space_group_name_H-M   'P 1'
#
loop_
_entity.id
_entity.type
_entity.pdbx_description
1 polymer ?
#
loop_
_entity_poly.entity_id
_entity_poly.type
_entity_poly.pdbx_seq_one_letter_code
_entity_poly.pdbx_strand_id
1 'polypeptide(L)'
;AVATALLLASALAQGARAAADGGGSKCSKTDLVRARQRVPRCGWKGAEFGGMASVLTSHLVRAGHLVRPCHEWTIGQLQRLQMRIFREAHPDLLAVYAAAADNRRQRFNTREEMTAHWAKIDSAAATSDQLGLVRRDGLCHESVMWWVHNLPLATQRRLATEGLSLPSLPSHL
;
A
#
# COMPACT_ATOMS: atom_id res chain seq x y z
N ALA A 1 30.79 -37.88 53.60
CA ALA A 1 29.76 -38.58 52.81
C ALA A 1 28.59 -37.62 52.61
N VAL A 2 28.14 -37.45 51.35
CA VAL A 2 26.87 -36.82 50.91
C VAL A 2 26.79 -35.29 51.17
N ALA A 3 26.41 -34.37 50.26
CA ALA A 3 25.76 -34.44 48.96
C ALA A 3 26.22 -33.26 48.07
N THR A 4 26.37 -33.60 46.79
CA THR A 4 25.98 -32.87 45.57
C THR A 4 25.12 -31.61 45.74
N ALA A 5 25.54 -30.52 45.11
CA ALA A 5 24.62 -29.52 44.54
C ALA A 5 25.28 -28.90 43.29
N LEU A 6 24.99 -29.49 42.13
CA LEU A 6 25.04 -28.81 40.84
C LEU A 6 24.09 -27.61 40.87
N LEU A 7 24.48 -26.52 40.22
CA LEU A 7 23.68 -25.73 39.26
C LEU A 7 24.17 -24.28 39.23
N LEU A 8 24.95 -23.92 38.22
CA LEU A 8 24.93 -22.55 37.70
C LEU A 8 24.87 -22.62 36.18
N ALA A 9 23.67 -22.32 35.68
CA ALA A 9 23.32 -22.18 34.28
C ALA A 9 24.02 -20.95 33.67
N SER A 10 24.50 -21.09 32.44
CA SER A 10 24.79 -19.96 31.56
C SER A 10 24.70 -20.44 30.11
N ALA A 11 23.47 -20.65 29.65
CA ALA A 11 23.20 -20.82 28.23
C ALA A 11 23.41 -19.47 27.54
N LEU A 12 24.57 -19.28 26.91
CA LEU A 12 24.80 -18.19 25.98
C LEU A 12 23.99 -18.47 24.71
N ALA A 13 22.73 -18.00 24.71
CA ALA A 13 21.94 -17.87 23.51
C ALA A 13 22.51 -16.75 22.64
N GLN A 14 23.52 -17.08 21.83
CA GLN A 14 23.91 -16.25 20.70
C GLN A 14 22.86 -16.44 19.60
N GLY A 15 21.78 -15.68 19.73
CA GLY A 15 20.82 -15.51 18.65
C GLY A 15 21.51 -14.83 17.48
N ALA A 16 21.84 -15.61 16.46
CA ALA A 16 22.21 -15.10 15.15
C ALA A 16 21.07 -14.20 14.65
N ARG A 17 21.32 -12.89 14.56
CA ARG A 17 20.48 -12.01 13.75
C ARG A 17 20.81 -12.31 12.29
N ALA A 18 20.11 -13.29 11.73
CA ALA A 18 19.91 -13.34 10.30
C ALA A 18 19.11 -12.08 9.94
N ALA A 19 19.79 -11.06 9.40
CA ALA A 19 19.11 -10.10 8.56
C ALA A 19 18.48 -10.92 7.44
N ALA A 20 17.15 -10.92 7.38
CA ALA A 20 16.44 -11.46 6.25
C ALA A 20 16.90 -10.67 5.02
N ASP A 21 17.82 -11.25 4.27
CA ASP A 21 18.12 -10.86 2.91
C ASP A 21 16.89 -11.25 2.08
N GLY A 22 15.84 -10.43 2.21
CA GLY A 22 14.70 -10.47 1.33
C GLY A 22 15.22 -10.13 -0.05
N GLY A 23 15.51 -11.16 -0.85
CA GLY A 23 15.88 -11.09 -2.26
C GLY A 23 14.79 -10.44 -3.13
N GLY A 24 14.41 -9.22 -2.79
CA GLY A 24 13.63 -8.33 -3.62
C GLY A 24 14.54 -7.85 -4.74
N SER A 25 14.27 -8.33 -5.94
CA SER A 25 14.87 -7.80 -7.17
C SER A 25 14.85 -6.28 -7.13
N LYS A 26 16.02 -5.63 -7.23
CA LYS A 26 16.16 -4.16 -7.19
C LYS A 26 15.14 -3.51 -8.12
N CYS A 27 14.56 -2.38 -7.69
CA CYS A 27 13.65 -1.63 -8.54
C CYS A 27 14.30 -1.26 -9.87
N SER A 28 13.53 -1.34 -10.96
CA SER A 28 14.02 -0.94 -12.27
C SER A 28 14.36 0.55 -12.29
N LYS A 29 15.29 0.96 -13.16
CA LYS A 29 15.61 2.39 -13.35
C LYS A 29 14.36 3.20 -13.69
N THR A 30 13.45 2.64 -14.48
CA THR A 30 12.17 3.27 -14.85
C THR A 30 11.28 3.52 -13.63
N ASP A 31 11.18 2.55 -12.70
CA ASP A 31 10.40 2.71 -11.47
C ASP A 31 10.97 3.81 -10.58
N LEU A 32 12.30 3.88 -10.45
CA LEU A 32 12.98 4.91 -9.67
C LEU A 32 12.83 6.31 -10.28
N VAL A 33 12.92 6.42 -11.62
CA VAL A 33 12.65 7.68 -12.33
C VAL A 33 11.22 8.14 -12.09
N ARG A 34 10.24 7.22 -12.17
CA ARG A 34 8.83 7.50 -11.88
C ARG A 34 8.63 7.95 -10.43
N ALA A 35 9.23 7.28 -9.45
CA ALA A 35 9.11 7.66 -8.04
C ALA A 35 9.63 9.07 -7.76
N ARG A 36 10.76 9.44 -8.38
CA ARG A 36 11.36 10.78 -8.26
C ARG A 36 10.57 11.87 -8.98
N GLN A 37 9.71 11.52 -9.93
CA GLN A 37 8.83 12.46 -10.60
C GLN A 37 7.71 12.90 -9.63
N ARG A 38 7.87 14.07 -9.01
CA ARG A 38 6.89 14.61 -8.05
C ARG A 38 5.62 15.14 -8.71
N VAL A 39 5.76 15.84 -9.85
CA VAL A 39 4.62 16.43 -10.58
C VAL A 39 4.24 15.55 -11.76
N PRO A 40 2.96 15.13 -11.90
CA PRO A 40 2.52 14.35 -13.06
C PRO A 40 2.75 15.08 -14.39
N ARG A 41 3.04 14.31 -15.45
CA ARG A 41 3.16 14.84 -16.82
C ARG A 41 1.78 15.26 -17.35
N CYS A 42 1.74 16.09 -18.39
CA CYS A 42 0.49 16.65 -18.95
C CYS A 42 -0.62 15.60 -19.16
N GLY A 43 -0.31 14.46 -19.78
CA GLY A 43 -1.29 13.37 -20.01
C GLY A 43 -1.82 12.65 -18.77
N TRP A 44 -1.36 13.01 -17.56
CA TRP A 44 -1.80 12.47 -16.27
C TRP A 44 -2.52 13.53 -15.42
N LYS A 45 -2.74 14.73 -15.97
CA LYS A 45 -3.46 15.81 -15.30
C LYS A 45 -4.93 15.82 -15.75
N GLY A 46 -5.82 16.20 -14.84
CA GLY A 46 -7.18 16.61 -15.17
C GLY A 46 -7.35 18.12 -14.97
N ALA A 47 -8.41 18.69 -15.53
CA ALA A 47 -8.76 20.09 -15.31
C ALA A 47 -9.24 20.34 -13.87
N GLU A 48 -10.00 19.39 -13.32
CA GLU A 48 -10.57 19.41 -11.97
C GLU A 48 -10.50 18.00 -11.35
N PHE A 49 -10.88 17.85 -10.08
CA PHE A 49 -10.75 16.58 -9.34
C PHE A 49 -11.40 15.39 -10.05
N GLY A 50 -12.67 15.50 -10.44
CA GLY A 50 -13.39 14.43 -11.16
C GLY A 50 -12.76 14.10 -12.51
N GLY A 51 -12.28 15.12 -13.24
CA GLY A 51 -11.54 14.94 -14.49
C GLY A 51 -10.22 14.20 -14.29
N MET A 52 -9.47 14.53 -13.22
CA MET A 52 -8.25 13.83 -12.85
C MET A 52 -8.53 12.37 -12.50
N ALA A 53 -9.55 12.09 -11.67
CA ALA A 53 -9.94 10.74 -11.30
C ALA A 53 -10.27 9.87 -12.53
N SER A 54 -11.01 10.43 -13.49
CA SER A 54 -11.35 9.77 -14.75
C SER A 54 -10.10 9.48 -15.62
N VAL A 55 -9.21 10.46 -15.79
CA VAL A 55 -7.96 10.31 -16.55
C VAL A 55 -7.09 9.20 -15.95
N LEU A 56 -6.87 9.25 -14.63
CA LEU A 56 -6.03 8.28 -13.93
C LEU A 56 -6.64 6.88 -13.96
N THR A 57 -7.95 6.75 -13.78
CA THR A 57 -8.67 5.47 -13.91
C THR A 57 -8.54 4.92 -15.34
N SER A 58 -8.68 5.77 -16.36
CA SER A 58 -8.52 5.37 -17.77
C SER A 58 -7.12 4.84 -18.07
N HIS A 59 -6.08 5.38 -17.44
CA HIS A 59 -4.72 4.83 -17.57
C HIS A 59 -4.58 3.45 -16.93
N LEU A 60 -5.25 3.16 -15.82
CA LEU A 60 -5.26 1.81 -15.24
C LEU A 60 -5.90 0.80 -16.21
N VAL A 61 -7.05 1.15 -16.78
CA VAL A 61 -7.74 0.30 -17.76
C VAL A 61 -6.88 0.09 -19.00
N ARG A 62 -6.29 1.16 -19.55
CA ARG A 62 -5.41 1.08 -20.73
C ARG A 62 -4.15 0.25 -20.47
N ALA A 63 -3.66 0.24 -19.23
CA ALA A 63 -2.54 -0.61 -18.81
C ALA A 63 -2.93 -2.10 -18.65
N GLY A 64 -4.21 -2.45 -18.85
CA GLY A 64 -4.71 -3.82 -18.81
C GLY A 64 -5.15 -4.28 -17.41
N HIS A 65 -5.34 -3.36 -16.46
CA HIS A 65 -5.82 -3.72 -15.12
C HIS A 65 -7.33 -3.95 -15.10
N LEU A 66 -7.78 -4.92 -14.30
CA LEU A 66 -9.20 -5.11 -14.00
C LEU A 66 -9.66 -4.00 -13.04
N VAL A 67 -10.51 -3.10 -13.51
CA VAL A 67 -11.00 -1.98 -12.71
C VAL A 67 -12.50 -2.09 -12.49
N ARG A 68 -12.93 -1.93 -11.24
CA ARG A 68 -14.35 -1.90 -10.84
C ARG A 68 -14.70 -0.52 -10.25
N PRO A 69 -15.92 0.01 -10.48
CA PRO A 69 -16.33 1.28 -9.89
C PRO A 69 -16.17 1.30 -8.36
N CYS A 70 -15.62 2.39 -7.80
CA CYS A 70 -15.36 2.50 -6.36
C CYS A 70 -16.60 2.19 -5.49
N HIS A 71 -17.79 2.62 -5.91
CA HIS A 71 -19.02 2.42 -5.14
C HIS A 71 -19.45 0.95 -5.02
N GLU A 72 -18.94 0.05 -5.86
CA GLU A 72 -19.17 -1.40 -5.78
C GLU A 72 -18.24 -2.11 -4.79
N TRP A 73 -17.29 -1.39 -4.19
CA TRP A 73 -16.39 -1.95 -3.19
C TRP A 73 -16.93 -1.74 -1.79
N THR A 74 -16.85 -2.79 -0.97
CA THR A 74 -17.05 -2.66 0.46
C THR A 74 -15.76 -2.23 1.14
N ILE A 75 -15.87 -1.56 2.31
CA ILE A 75 -14.72 -1.16 3.13
C ILE A 75 -13.80 -2.37 3.41
N GLY A 76 -14.36 -3.52 3.78
CA GLY A 76 -13.59 -4.73 4.06
C GLY A 76 -12.87 -5.29 2.82
N GLN A 77 -13.42 -5.16 1.61
CA GLN A 77 -12.72 -5.53 0.38
C GLN A 77 -11.54 -4.60 0.11
N LEU A 78 -11.72 -3.29 0.29
CA LEU A 78 -10.66 -2.30 0.10
C LEU A 78 -9.53 -2.48 1.11
N GLN A 79 -9.84 -2.78 2.37
CA GLN A 79 -8.85 -3.09 3.40
C GLN A 79 -8.02 -4.34 3.06
N ARG A 80 -8.66 -5.40 2.57
CA ARG A 80 -7.93 -6.59 2.09
C ARG A 80 -7.03 -6.26 0.91
N LEU A 81 -7.50 -5.41 -0.01
CA LEU A 81 -6.69 -4.93 -1.14
C LEU A 81 -5.48 -4.12 -0.65
N GLN A 82 -5.68 -3.13 0.21
CA GLN A 82 -4.59 -2.34 0.80
C GLN A 82 -3.60 -3.22 1.55
N MET A 83 -4.07 -4.22 2.29
CA MET A 83 -3.22 -5.21 2.95
C MET A 83 -2.39 -6.00 1.94
N ARG A 84 -2.95 -6.40 0.80
CA ARG A 84 -2.19 -7.07 -0.26
C ARG A 84 -1.13 -6.14 -0.84
N ILE A 85 -1.49 -4.90 -1.18
CA ILE A 85 -0.57 -3.90 -1.75
C ILE A 85 0.56 -3.56 -0.76
N PHE A 86 0.24 -3.36 0.52
CA PHE A 86 1.20 -3.06 1.57
C PHE A 86 2.31 -4.12 1.67
N ARG A 87 1.96 -5.40 1.50
CA ARG A 87 2.92 -6.52 1.54
C ARG A 87 3.86 -6.56 0.33
N GLU A 88 3.40 -6.02 -0.78
CA GLU A 88 4.07 -6.03 -2.08
C GLU A 88 4.84 -4.72 -2.33
N ALA A 89 4.69 -3.74 -1.43
CA ALA A 89 5.36 -2.46 -1.49
C ALA A 89 6.88 -2.63 -1.48
N HIS A 90 7.56 -1.94 -2.39
CA HIS A 90 8.98 -2.14 -2.59
C HIS A 90 9.82 -1.13 -1.78
N PRO A 91 10.78 -1.58 -0.96
CA PRO A 91 11.56 -0.72 -0.07
C PRO A 91 12.28 0.41 -0.81
N ASP A 92 12.87 0.15 -1.98
CA ASP A 92 13.53 1.20 -2.79
C ASP A 92 12.62 2.37 -3.16
N LEU A 93 11.33 2.12 -3.48
CA LEU A 93 10.39 3.20 -3.81
C LEU A 93 9.98 3.96 -2.55
N LEU A 94 9.72 3.23 -1.46
CA LEU A 94 9.40 3.82 -0.17
C LEU A 94 10.55 4.70 0.36
N ALA A 95 11.81 4.28 0.14
CA ALA A 95 12.99 5.04 0.53
C ALA A 95 13.08 6.38 -0.20
N VAL A 96 12.71 6.46 -1.48
CA VAL A 96 12.64 7.73 -2.23
C VAL A 96 11.66 8.69 -1.56
N TYR A 97 10.48 8.21 -1.18
CA TYR A 97 9.45 9.06 -0.57
C TYR A 97 9.80 9.45 0.87
N ALA A 98 10.37 8.54 1.65
CA ALA A 98 10.83 8.81 3.00
C ALA A 98 11.93 9.89 3.02
N ALA A 99 12.94 9.76 2.15
CA ALA A 99 14.04 10.72 2.07
C ALA A 99 13.59 12.14 1.66
N ALA A 100 12.52 12.24 0.87
CA ALA A 100 11.98 13.51 0.39
C ALA A 100 10.86 14.09 1.29
N ALA A 101 10.54 13.45 2.42
CA ALA A 101 9.36 13.76 3.25
C ALA A 101 8.07 13.87 2.42
N ASP A 102 7.94 13.01 1.41
CA ASP A 102 6.85 13.02 0.43
C ASP A 102 5.59 12.35 1.01
N ASN A 103 4.40 12.90 0.72
CA ASN A 103 3.12 12.35 1.19
C ASN A 103 2.82 10.96 0.62
N ARG A 104 3.54 10.52 -0.41
CA ARG A 104 3.49 9.15 -0.96
C ARG A 104 4.19 8.11 -0.08
N ARG A 105 4.87 8.53 0.99
CA ARG A 105 5.53 7.61 1.94
C ARG A 105 4.51 6.67 2.60
N GLN A 106 4.97 5.48 2.96
CA GLN A 106 4.15 4.55 3.72
C GLN A 106 3.91 5.10 5.14
N ARG A 107 2.65 5.12 5.55
CA ARG A 107 2.22 5.70 6.83
C ARG A 107 2.33 4.75 8.02
N PHE A 108 2.36 3.45 7.74
CA PHE A 108 2.38 2.39 8.74
C PHE A 108 3.62 1.53 8.54
N ASN A 109 4.26 1.15 9.63
CA ASN A 109 5.42 0.27 9.60
C ASN A 109 4.99 -1.19 9.66
N THR A 110 3.86 -1.46 10.32
CA THR A 110 3.34 -2.82 10.53
C THR A 110 1.90 -2.96 10.09
N ARG A 111 1.45 -4.21 9.92
CA ARG A 111 0.06 -4.50 9.54
C ARG A 111 -0.87 -4.22 10.70
N GLU A 112 -0.39 -4.45 11.91
CA GLU A 112 -1.08 -4.26 13.17
C GLU A 112 -1.37 -2.78 13.42
N GLU A 113 -0.41 -1.89 13.13
CA GLU A 113 -0.63 -0.44 13.15
C GLU A 113 -1.73 -0.02 12.17
N MET A 114 -1.68 -0.55 10.94
CA MET A 114 -2.64 -0.23 9.90
C MET A 114 -4.05 -0.73 10.25
N THR A 115 -4.19 -1.96 10.74
CA THR A 115 -5.50 -2.52 11.13
C THR A 115 -6.08 -1.84 12.36
N ALA A 116 -5.26 -1.50 13.35
CA ALA A 116 -5.70 -0.72 14.51
C ALA A 116 -6.17 0.69 14.09
N HIS A 117 -5.45 1.33 13.16
CA HIS A 117 -5.87 2.62 12.61
C HIS A 117 -7.20 2.53 11.87
N TRP A 118 -7.41 1.50 11.04
CA TRP A 118 -8.67 1.26 10.37
C TRP A 118 -9.82 1.06 11.35
N ALA A 119 -9.65 0.20 12.37
CA ALA A 119 -10.68 -0.06 13.37
C ALA A 119 -11.16 1.23 14.06
N LYS A 120 -10.24 2.15 14.37
CA LYS A 120 -10.58 3.46 14.95
C LYS A 120 -11.44 4.31 14.00
N ILE A 121 -11.06 4.38 12.71
CA ILE A 121 -11.79 5.19 11.73
C ILE A 121 -13.14 4.55 11.39
N ASP A 122 -13.18 3.23 11.22
CA ASP A 122 -14.38 2.51 10.85
C ASP A 122 -15.44 2.62 11.97
N SER A 123 -15.01 2.55 13.24
CA SER A 123 -15.90 2.81 14.39
C SER A 123 -16.48 4.22 14.36
N ALA A 124 -15.65 5.23 14.06
CA ALA A 124 -16.14 6.61 13.94
C ALA A 124 -17.10 6.78 12.75
N ALA A 125 -16.80 6.16 11.61
CA ALA A 125 -17.61 6.24 10.39
C ALA A 125 -18.92 5.47 10.49
N ALA A 126 -18.99 4.41 11.31
CA ALA A 126 -20.20 3.61 11.51
C ALA A 126 -21.39 4.41 12.09
N THR A 127 -21.14 5.61 12.59
CA THR A 127 -22.17 6.51 13.12
C THR A 127 -22.91 7.31 12.05
N SER A 128 -22.48 7.27 10.79
CA SER A 128 -23.07 8.06 9.71
C SER A 128 -22.82 7.44 8.33
N ASP A 129 -23.89 7.25 7.56
CA ASP A 129 -23.80 6.77 6.16
C ASP A 129 -22.91 7.66 5.31
N GLN A 130 -22.97 8.99 5.51
CA GLN A 130 -22.13 9.94 4.80
C GLN A 130 -20.65 9.72 5.12
N LEU A 131 -20.31 9.52 6.40
CA LEU A 131 -18.93 9.20 6.79
C LEU A 131 -18.50 7.82 6.26
N GLY A 132 -19.42 6.86 6.17
CA GLY A 132 -19.19 5.58 5.50
C GLY A 132 -18.82 5.73 4.03
N LEU A 133 -19.51 6.61 3.29
CA LEU A 133 -19.19 6.91 1.89
C LEU A 133 -17.81 7.56 1.76
N VAL A 134 -17.54 8.60 2.56
CA VAL A 134 -16.22 9.26 2.58
C VAL A 134 -15.11 8.28 2.92
N ARG A 135 -15.36 7.36 3.86
CA ARG A 135 -14.42 6.31 4.25
C ARG A 135 -14.11 5.36 3.09
N ARG A 136 -15.14 4.87 2.39
CA ARG A 136 -14.98 4.00 1.22
C ARG A 136 -14.18 4.73 0.13
N ASP A 137 -14.54 5.96 -0.19
CA ASP A 137 -13.92 6.71 -1.28
C ASP A 137 -12.46 7.04 -0.98
N GLY A 138 -12.15 7.38 0.28
CA GLY A 138 -10.77 7.56 0.75
C GLY A 138 -9.94 6.28 0.61
N LEU A 139 -10.51 5.11 0.92
CA LEU A 139 -9.86 3.82 0.74
C LEU A 139 -9.67 3.46 -0.75
N CYS A 140 -10.63 3.75 -1.62
CA CYS A 140 -10.48 3.58 -3.08
C CYS A 140 -9.30 4.41 -3.58
N HIS A 141 -9.27 5.70 -3.22
CA HIS A 141 -8.22 6.62 -3.63
C HIS A 141 -6.85 6.16 -3.12
N GLU A 142 -6.72 5.87 -1.84
CA GLU A 142 -5.46 5.43 -1.24
C GLU A 142 -4.98 4.10 -1.83
N SER A 143 -5.88 3.15 -2.10
CA SER A 143 -5.52 1.87 -2.75
C SER A 143 -4.90 2.08 -4.13
N VAL A 144 -5.49 2.96 -4.96
CA VAL A 144 -4.93 3.29 -6.27
C VAL A 144 -3.60 4.02 -6.15
N MET A 145 -3.48 4.97 -5.22
CA MET A 145 -2.22 5.69 -5.00
C MET A 145 -1.10 4.74 -4.55
N TRP A 146 -1.37 3.82 -3.63
CA TRP A 146 -0.39 2.82 -3.20
C TRP A 146 -0.02 1.86 -4.33
N TRP A 147 -1.00 1.40 -5.11
CA TRP A 147 -0.74 0.56 -6.27
C TRP A 147 0.24 1.21 -7.24
N VAL A 148 -0.03 2.47 -7.62
CA VAL A 148 0.77 3.19 -8.61
C VAL A 148 2.15 3.56 -8.07
N HIS A 149 2.24 4.00 -6.81
CA HIS A 149 3.46 4.61 -6.27
C HIS A 149 4.35 3.67 -5.48
N ASN A 150 3.79 2.65 -4.81
CA ASN A 150 4.54 1.80 -3.90
C ASN A 150 4.93 0.46 -4.55
N LEU A 151 4.31 0.09 -5.67
CA LEU A 151 4.63 -1.13 -6.40
C LEU A 151 5.48 -0.86 -7.65
N PRO A 152 6.55 -1.65 -7.89
CA PRO A 152 7.25 -1.69 -9.17
C PRO A 152 6.30 -2.12 -10.30
N LEU A 153 6.56 -1.66 -11.53
CA LEU A 153 5.77 -2.06 -12.70
C LEU A 153 5.71 -3.58 -12.89
N ALA A 154 6.80 -4.30 -12.60
CA ALA A 154 6.83 -5.76 -12.67
C ALA A 154 5.84 -6.41 -11.69
N THR A 155 5.78 -5.91 -10.46
CA THR A 155 4.83 -6.37 -9.43
C THR A 155 3.39 -6.04 -9.82
N GLN A 156 3.13 -4.83 -10.34
CA GLN A 156 1.80 -4.45 -10.84
C GLN A 156 1.32 -5.41 -11.94
N ARG A 157 2.19 -5.75 -12.90
CA ARG A 157 1.87 -6.71 -13.97
C ARG A 157 1.60 -8.10 -13.43
N ARG A 158 2.46 -8.61 -12.55
CA ARG A 158 2.27 -9.93 -11.93
C ARG A 158 0.92 -10.03 -11.21
N LEU A 159 0.62 -9.07 -10.33
CA LEU A 159 -0.63 -9.06 -9.58
C LEU A 159 -1.86 -8.90 -10.49
N ALA A 160 -1.75 -8.14 -11.58
CA ALA A 160 -2.81 -8.03 -12.57
C ALA A 160 -3.07 -9.37 -13.27
N THR A 161 -2.01 -10.11 -13.65
CA THR A 161 -2.13 -11.47 -14.21
C THR A 161 -2.72 -12.47 -13.21
N GLU A 162 -2.48 -12.29 -11.91
CA GLU A 162 -3.12 -13.06 -10.83
C GLU A 162 -4.61 -12.69 -10.64
N GLY A 163 -5.16 -11.79 -11.46
CA GLY A 163 -6.58 -11.40 -11.43
C GLY A 163 -6.92 -10.37 -10.36
N LEU A 164 -5.93 -9.69 -9.77
CA LEU A 164 -6.19 -8.67 -8.77
C LEU A 164 -6.88 -7.45 -9.42
N SER A 165 -8.08 -7.13 -8.92
CA SER A 165 -8.86 -5.97 -9.36
C SER A 165 -8.58 -4.74 -8.50
N LEU A 166 -8.65 -3.56 -9.12
CA LEU A 166 -8.51 -2.25 -8.48
C LEU A 166 -9.84 -1.48 -8.48
N PRO A 167 -10.09 -0.63 -7.48
CA PRO A 167 -11.17 0.33 -7.56
C PRO A 167 -10.84 1.42 -8.58
N SER A 168 -11.86 1.98 -9.21
CA SER A 168 -11.74 3.29 -9.86
C SER A 168 -11.45 4.36 -8.81
N LEU A 169 -10.87 5.49 -9.23
CA LEU A 169 -10.85 6.66 -8.36
C LEU A 169 -12.26 7.22 -8.19
N PRO A 170 -12.63 7.75 -7.01
CA PRO A 170 -13.90 8.45 -6.83
C PRO A 170 -13.88 9.74 -7.65
N SER A 171 -14.97 10.05 -8.34
CA SER A 171 -15.08 11.20 -9.25
C SER A 171 -15.95 12.35 -8.70
N HIS A 172 -16.40 12.25 -7.45
CA HIS A 172 -17.43 13.11 -6.86
C HIS A 172 -17.05 13.67 -5.47
N LEU A 173 -15.75 13.84 -5.21
CA LEU A 173 -15.28 14.56 -4.02
C LEU A 173 -15.32 16.08 -4.24
#